data_AF-A0A1J3I4N2-F1
#
_entry.id   AF-A0A1J3I4N2-F1
#
_cell.length_a   1.000
_cell.length_b   1.000
_cell.length_c   1.000
_cell.angle_alpha   90.00
_cell.angle_beta   90.00
_cell.angle_gamma   90.00
#
_symmetry.space_group_name_H-M   'P 1'
#
loop_
_entity.id
_entity.type
_entity.pdbx_description
1 polymer ?
#
loop_
_entity_poly.entity_id
_entity_poly.type
_entity_poly.pdbx_seq_one_letter_code
_entity_poly.pdbx_strand_id
1 'polypeptide(L)'
;FTFLTFSNQSLLFSTFSLSYRISVFREMARVCVMMMKILMMVVAIAMNMAMSEPIAPCYFIFGDSLVDSGNNNQLTSLARADYFPYGIDFPFGPTGRFCNGKTTVDVIAELLGFDDYITPYSQARGEDIMRGVNYASAAAGVREETGRQLGARITFAGQVANHVNTVSQVVNILGDENEAANYLSKCIYSIGLGSNDY
;
A
#
# COMPACT_ATOMS: atom_id res chain seq x y z
N PHE A 1 50.79 2.59 -67.10
CA PHE A 1 50.05 1.43 -66.55
C PHE A 1 50.19 1.24 -65.04
N THR A 2 50.96 2.06 -64.30
CA THR A 2 51.21 1.83 -62.85
C THR A 2 50.34 2.65 -61.89
N PHE A 3 49.57 3.64 -62.36
CA PHE A 3 48.79 4.53 -61.48
C PHE A 3 47.36 4.03 -61.14
N LEU A 4 46.82 3.08 -61.91
CA LEU A 4 45.43 2.61 -61.76
C LEU A 4 45.25 1.48 -60.73
N THR A 5 46.34 0.80 -60.33
CA THR A 5 46.28 -0.30 -59.36
C THR A 5 46.31 0.19 -57.91
N PHE A 6 46.97 1.32 -57.61
CA PHE A 6 47.04 1.89 -56.25
C PHE A 6 45.70 2.44 -55.72
N SER A 7 44.88 3.01 -56.61
CA SER A 7 43.58 3.60 -56.25
C SER A 7 42.54 2.54 -55.82
N ASN A 8 42.55 1.37 -56.46
CA ASN A 8 41.61 0.30 -56.12
C ASN A 8 41.97 -0.40 -54.80
N GLN A 9 43.25 -0.45 -54.44
CA GLN A 9 43.69 -1.02 -53.16
C GLN A 9 43.28 -0.15 -51.97
N SER A 10 43.40 1.18 -52.06
CA SER A 10 43.01 2.10 -50.98
C SER A 10 41.49 2.12 -50.72
N LEU A 11 40.67 2.01 -51.77
CA LEU A 11 39.21 1.86 -51.66
C LEU A 11 38.79 0.53 -51.01
N LEU A 12 39.45 -0.58 -51.35
CA LEU A 12 39.22 -1.89 -50.72
C LEU A 12 39.63 -1.89 -49.23
N PHE A 13 40.76 -1.28 -48.87
CA PHE A 13 41.17 -1.14 -47.47
C PHE A 13 40.21 -0.24 -46.66
N SER A 14 39.71 0.84 -47.26
CA SER A 14 38.73 1.75 -46.63
C SER A 14 37.38 1.06 -46.35
N THR A 15 36.87 0.30 -47.33
CA THR A 15 35.59 -0.43 -47.20
C THR A 15 35.68 -1.63 -46.25
N PHE A 16 36.83 -2.32 -46.21
CA PHE A 16 37.11 -3.37 -45.23
C PHE A 16 37.19 -2.80 -43.79
N SER A 17 37.85 -1.65 -43.62
CA SER A 17 37.91 -0.91 -42.35
C SER A 17 36.53 -0.45 -41.87
N LEU A 18 35.67 0.03 -42.79
CA LEU A 18 34.31 0.45 -42.47
C LEU A 18 33.41 -0.74 -42.07
N SER A 19 33.48 -1.86 -42.80
CA SER A 19 32.73 -3.07 -42.48
C SER A 19 33.14 -3.66 -41.13
N TYR A 20 34.44 -3.64 -40.82
CA TYR A 20 34.96 -4.05 -39.52
C TYR A 20 34.45 -3.13 -38.39
N ARG A 21 34.49 -1.80 -38.58
CA ARG A 21 33.95 -0.83 -37.62
C ARG A 21 32.45 -1.02 -37.36
N ILE A 22 31.65 -1.28 -38.41
CA ILE A 22 30.21 -1.57 -38.28
C ILE A 22 29.98 -2.89 -37.53
N SER A 23 30.77 -3.93 -37.82
CA SER A 23 30.70 -5.22 -37.13
C SER A 23 31.01 -5.07 -35.64
N VAL A 24 32.10 -4.38 -35.29
CA VAL A 24 32.48 -4.08 -33.90
C VAL A 24 31.40 -3.27 -33.20
N PHE A 25 30.85 -2.23 -33.85
CA PHE A 25 29.76 -1.43 -33.28
C PHE A 25 28.50 -2.26 -33.03
N ARG A 26 28.17 -3.20 -33.92
CA ARG A 26 27.04 -4.12 -33.74
C ARG A 26 27.25 -5.10 -32.60
N GLU A 27 28.46 -5.64 -32.43
CA GLU A 27 28.77 -6.50 -31.27
C GLU A 27 28.79 -5.69 -29.96
N MET A 28 29.35 -4.48 -29.96
CA MET A 28 29.29 -3.57 -28.79
C MET A 28 27.85 -3.25 -28.41
N ALA A 29 26.99 -2.95 -29.40
CA ALA A 29 25.57 -2.71 -29.15
C ALA A 29 24.87 -3.96 -28.57
N ARG A 30 25.18 -5.16 -29.06
CA ARG A 30 24.66 -6.43 -28.49
C ARG A 30 25.10 -6.66 -27.06
N VAL A 31 26.38 -6.41 -26.76
CA VAL A 31 26.92 -6.50 -25.39
C VAL A 31 26.22 -5.49 -24.49
N CYS A 32 26.05 -4.23 -24.91
CA CYS A 32 25.32 -3.22 -24.15
C CYS A 32 23.86 -3.62 -23.91
N VAL A 33 23.16 -4.17 -24.91
CA VAL A 33 21.78 -4.65 -24.75
C VAL A 33 21.71 -5.84 -23.78
N MET A 34 22.66 -6.77 -23.85
CA MET A 34 22.76 -7.87 -22.87
C MET A 34 23.02 -7.36 -21.45
N MET A 35 23.95 -6.42 -21.29
CA MET A 35 24.24 -5.80 -19.98
C MET A 35 23.03 -5.05 -19.42
N MET A 36 22.30 -4.30 -20.25
CA MET A 36 21.06 -3.63 -19.82
C MET A 36 20.00 -4.63 -19.38
N LYS A 37 19.82 -5.75 -20.08
CA LYS A 37 18.89 -6.81 -19.69
C LYS A 37 19.29 -7.47 -18.36
N ILE A 38 20.58 -7.77 -18.19
CA ILE A 38 21.10 -8.31 -16.93
C ILE A 38 20.87 -7.33 -15.78
N LEU A 39 21.15 -6.03 -16.00
CA LEU A 39 20.90 -5.01 -15.00
C LEU A 39 19.42 -4.93 -14.60
N MET A 40 18.50 -4.91 -15.58
CA MET A 40 17.06 -4.91 -15.29
C MET A 40 16.62 -6.17 -14.52
N MET A 41 17.18 -7.33 -14.86
CA MET A 41 16.92 -8.58 -14.13
C MET A 41 17.44 -8.52 -12.69
N VAL A 42 18.64 -7.99 -12.48
CA VAL A 42 19.22 -7.81 -11.14
C VAL A 42 18.39 -6.83 -10.31
N VAL A 43 17.95 -5.71 -10.90
CA VAL A 43 17.06 -4.74 -10.23
C VAL A 43 15.72 -5.40 -9.86
N ALA A 44 15.11 -6.16 -10.76
CA ALA A 44 13.86 -6.87 -10.47
C ALA A 44 14.03 -7.89 -9.33
N ILE A 45 15.12 -8.66 -9.32
CA ILE A 45 15.41 -9.61 -8.22
C ILE A 45 15.61 -8.86 -6.90
N ALA A 46 16.35 -7.75 -6.91
CA ALA A 46 16.59 -6.94 -5.71
C ALA A 46 15.30 -6.34 -5.14
N MET A 47 14.38 -5.89 -5.99
CA MET A 47 13.07 -5.36 -5.55
C MET A 47 12.21 -6.44 -4.88
N ASN A 48 12.18 -7.67 -5.41
CA ASN A 48 11.45 -8.77 -4.81
C ASN A 48 12.00 -9.20 -3.44
N MET A 49 13.30 -9.00 -3.18
CA MET A 49 13.91 -9.33 -1.88
C MET A 49 13.71 -8.24 -0.82
N ALA A 50 13.30 -7.03 -1.22
CA ALA A 50 13.01 -5.93 -0.30
C ALA A 50 11.58 -5.96 0.25
N MET A 51 10.66 -6.70 -0.39
CA MET A 51 9.28 -6.85 0.07
C MET A 51 9.19 -8.07 0.98
N SER A 52 9.21 -7.83 2.30
CA SER A 52 8.81 -8.86 3.26
C SER A 52 7.30 -8.91 3.27
N GLU A 53 6.73 -10.08 2.97
CA GLU A 53 5.29 -10.29 3.17
C GLU A 53 4.90 -9.99 4.63
N PRO A 54 3.73 -9.37 4.87
CA PRO A 54 3.24 -9.16 6.22
C PRO A 54 3.15 -10.47 7.01
N ILE A 55 3.40 -10.40 8.32
CA ILE A 55 3.32 -11.54 9.26
C ILE A 55 1.91 -12.17 9.24
N ALA A 56 0.88 -11.34 9.05
CA ALA A 56 -0.50 -11.77 8.90
C ALA A 56 -1.08 -11.17 7.61
N PRO A 57 -1.91 -11.92 6.86
CA PRO A 57 -2.41 -11.46 5.57
C PRO A 57 -3.34 -10.25 5.68
N CYS A 58 -3.98 -10.04 6.85
CA CYS A 58 -4.83 -8.90 7.05
C CYS A 58 -4.92 -8.42 8.51
N TYR A 59 -5.23 -7.14 8.69
CA TYR A 59 -5.35 -6.50 10.00
C TYR A 59 -6.62 -5.64 10.09
N PHE A 60 -7.56 -6.05 10.94
CA PHE A 60 -8.82 -5.35 11.20
C PHE A 60 -8.79 -4.60 12.52
N ILE A 61 -9.25 -3.35 12.52
CA ILE A 61 -9.15 -2.46 13.67
C ILE A 61 -10.54 -1.93 14.04
N PHE A 62 -10.91 -2.08 15.30
CA PHE A 62 -12.12 -1.51 15.89
C PHE A 62 -11.74 -0.61 17.05
N GLY A 63 -12.46 0.49 17.23
CA GLY A 63 -12.20 1.36 18.35
C GLY A 63 -12.80 2.74 18.26
N ASP A 64 -12.21 3.63 19.04
CA ASP A 64 -12.61 5.03 19.15
C ASP A 64 -11.58 5.99 18.52
N SER A 65 -11.55 7.24 18.97
CA SER A 65 -10.61 8.28 18.52
C SER A 65 -9.13 7.88 18.64
N LEU A 66 -8.78 6.98 19.58
CA LEU A 66 -7.39 6.55 19.78
C LEU A 66 -6.81 5.82 18.56
N VAL A 67 -7.67 5.26 17.72
CA VAL A 67 -7.29 4.45 16.55
C VAL A 67 -8.07 4.81 15.29
N ASP A 68 -8.89 5.86 15.30
CA ASP A 68 -9.55 6.40 14.09
C ASP A 68 -8.50 7.01 13.14
N SER A 69 -8.55 6.61 11.87
CA SER A 69 -7.65 7.08 10.81
C SER A 69 -8.36 7.91 9.73
N GLY A 70 -9.63 8.29 9.96
CA GLY A 70 -10.39 9.16 9.05
C GLY A 70 -11.82 8.73 8.75
N ASN A 71 -12.41 7.82 9.53
CA ASN A 71 -13.82 7.43 9.35
C ASN A 71 -14.78 8.58 9.72
N ASN A 72 -14.38 9.46 10.64
CA ASN A 72 -15.20 10.59 11.06
C ASN A 72 -15.16 11.82 10.14
N ASN A 73 -14.24 11.88 9.17
CA ASN A 73 -13.95 13.11 8.39
C ASN A 73 -15.16 13.63 7.60
N GLN A 74 -16.07 12.73 7.18
CA GLN A 74 -17.26 13.09 6.41
C GLN A 74 -18.57 13.05 7.24
N LEU A 75 -18.46 12.76 8.54
CA LEU A 75 -19.61 12.76 9.44
C LEU A 75 -19.90 14.20 9.93
N THR A 76 -21.19 14.51 10.10
CA THR A 76 -21.61 15.72 10.79
C THR A 76 -21.37 15.55 12.30
N SER A 77 -20.13 15.79 12.72
CA SER A 77 -19.63 15.51 14.06
C SER A 77 -18.63 16.57 14.51
N LEU A 78 -18.64 16.86 15.81
CA LEU A 78 -17.57 17.61 16.49
C LEU A 78 -16.34 16.71 16.76
N ALA A 79 -16.51 15.39 16.73
CA ALA A 79 -15.42 14.43 16.91
C ALA A 79 -14.67 14.21 15.59
N ARG A 80 -13.89 15.20 15.16
CA ARG A 80 -13.06 15.18 13.95
C ARG A 80 -11.63 15.62 14.26
N ALA A 81 -10.69 15.13 13.46
CA ALA A 81 -9.26 15.45 13.57
C ALA A 81 -8.58 15.60 12.20
N ASP A 82 -9.35 15.98 11.17
CA ASP A 82 -8.87 16.24 9.82
C ASP A 82 -8.50 17.71 9.60
N TYR A 83 -7.94 18.34 10.63
CA TYR A 83 -7.49 19.74 10.62
C TYR A 83 -6.29 19.95 11.56
N PHE A 84 -5.51 21.00 11.33
CA PHE A 84 -4.36 21.33 12.18
C PHE A 84 -4.78 21.69 13.61
N PRO A 85 -4.01 21.30 14.65
CA PRO A 85 -2.64 20.77 14.59
C PRO A 85 -2.52 19.24 14.46
N TYR A 86 -3.62 18.50 14.31
CA TYR A 86 -3.55 17.05 14.12
C TYR A 86 -2.77 16.68 12.86
N GLY A 87 -2.02 15.58 12.92
CA GLY A 87 -1.21 15.12 11.79
C GLY A 87 0.00 16.00 11.44
N ILE A 88 0.42 16.95 12.28
CA ILE A 88 1.58 17.82 12.02
C ILE A 88 2.90 17.04 11.81
N ASP A 89 3.04 15.89 12.47
CA ASP A 89 4.18 14.97 12.35
C ASP A 89 3.87 13.78 11.42
N PHE A 90 2.67 13.73 10.82
CA PHE A 90 2.26 12.66 9.91
C PHE A 90 2.63 13.02 8.46
N PRO A 91 3.19 12.10 7.65
CA PRO A 91 3.68 12.42 6.30
C PRO A 91 2.64 13.04 5.36
N PHE A 92 1.36 12.74 5.57
CA PHE A 92 0.24 13.20 4.73
C PHE A 92 -0.55 14.34 5.37
N GLY A 93 -0.09 14.90 6.50
CA GLY A 93 -0.81 15.92 7.24
C GLY A 93 -2.03 15.39 8.02
N PRO A 94 -3.02 16.25 8.31
CA PRO A 94 -4.22 15.86 9.03
C PRO A 94 -5.03 14.80 8.26
N THR A 95 -5.13 13.59 8.81
CA THR A 95 -5.86 12.47 8.19
C THR A 95 -7.15 12.10 8.93
N GLY A 96 -7.38 12.65 10.13
CA GLY A 96 -8.43 12.18 11.04
C GLY A 96 -7.90 11.40 12.25
N ARG A 97 -6.57 11.23 12.36
CA ARG A 97 -5.91 10.70 13.56
C ARG A 97 -5.89 11.75 14.67
N PHE A 98 -6.33 11.37 15.86
CA PHE A 98 -6.39 12.26 17.04
C PHE A 98 -5.03 12.41 17.74
N CYS A 99 -3.97 12.59 16.96
CA CYS A 99 -2.61 12.84 17.44
C CYS A 99 -1.81 13.62 16.39
N ASN A 100 -0.56 13.95 16.69
CA ASN A 100 0.32 14.60 15.73
C ASN A 100 0.77 13.69 14.60
N GLY A 101 0.81 12.37 14.81
CA GLY A 101 1.49 11.43 13.92
C GLY A 101 0.78 10.09 13.84
N LYS A 102 1.54 9.02 14.07
CA LYS A 102 1.06 7.64 14.04
C LYS A 102 0.29 7.31 15.32
N THR A 103 -0.82 6.61 15.18
CA THR A 103 -1.53 5.94 16.29
C THR A 103 -0.84 4.62 16.63
N THR A 104 -1.23 3.97 17.73
CA THR A 104 -0.70 2.66 18.10
C THR A 104 -0.95 1.60 17.02
N VAL A 105 -2.09 1.64 16.33
CA VAL A 105 -2.42 0.66 15.28
C VAL A 105 -1.61 0.87 14.02
N ASP A 106 -1.17 2.09 13.73
CA ASP A 106 -0.25 2.36 12.62
C ASP A 106 1.12 1.73 12.91
N VAL A 107 1.63 1.89 14.13
CA VAL A 107 2.90 1.26 14.54
C VAL A 107 2.79 -0.26 14.52
N ILE A 108 1.65 -0.83 14.94
CA ILE A 108 1.40 -2.28 14.84
C ILE A 108 1.39 -2.72 13.38
N ALA A 109 0.77 -1.97 12.46
CA ALA A 109 0.76 -2.31 11.04
C ALA A 109 2.19 -2.36 10.45
N GLU A 110 3.05 -1.41 10.82
CA GLU A 110 4.47 -1.42 10.41
C GLU A 110 5.21 -2.64 10.97
N LEU A 111 5.00 -2.95 12.26
CA LEU A 111 5.62 -4.11 12.90
C LEU A 111 5.11 -5.44 12.33
N LEU A 112 3.87 -5.48 11.84
CA LEU A 112 3.30 -6.61 11.11
C LEU A 112 3.81 -6.71 9.67
N GLY A 113 4.56 -5.73 9.17
CA GLY A 113 5.16 -5.75 7.83
C GLY A 113 4.25 -5.26 6.71
N PHE A 114 3.19 -4.50 7.02
CA PHE A 114 2.39 -3.87 5.96
C PHE A 114 3.14 -2.68 5.34
N ASP A 115 3.17 -2.60 4.01
CA ASP A 115 3.82 -1.50 3.27
C ASP A 115 3.17 -0.13 3.52
N ASP A 116 1.85 -0.13 3.71
CA ASP A 116 1.01 1.04 3.97
C ASP A 116 0.18 0.87 5.24
N TYR A 117 -0.31 1.98 5.81
CA TYR A 117 -1.24 1.98 6.93
C TYR A 117 -2.59 1.37 6.54
N ILE A 118 -3.31 0.81 7.51
CA ILE A 118 -4.63 0.22 7.29
C ILE A 118 -5.67 1.31 6.96
N THR A 119 -6.32 1.16 5.81
CA THR A 119 -7.27 2.12 5.23
C THR A 119 -8.53 2.24 6.10
N PRO A 120 -9.05 3.46 6.36
CA PRO A 120 -10.34 3.62 7.02
C PRO A 120 -11.48 3.09 6.15
N TYR A 121 -12.49 2.48 6.76
CA TYR A 121 -13.65 1.90 6.06
C TYR A 121 -14.36 2.87 5.10
N SER A 122 -14.39 4.16 5.43
CA SER A 122 -14.93 5.21 4.56
C SER A 122 -14.29 5.23 3.16
N GLN A 123 -13.02 4.84 3.06
CA GLN A 123 -12.21 4.88 1.84
C GLN A 123 -11.83 3.50 1.29
N ALA A 124 -11.87 2.44 2.11
CA ALA A 124 -11.38 1.11 1.73
C ALA A 124 -12.16 0.47 0.57
N ARG A 125 -11.47 0.11 -0.52
CA ARG A 125 -12.08 -0.57 -1.70
C ARG A 125 -11.12 -1.63 -2.25
N GLY A 126 -11.67 -2.62 -2.97
CA GLY A 126 -10.86 -3.59 -3.72
C GLY A 126 -9.86 -4.32 -2.83
N GLU A 127 -8.56 -4.19 -3.13
CA GLU A 127 -7.47 -4.87 -2.42
C GLU A 127 -7.35 -4.46 -0.95
N ASP A 128 -7.74 -3.25 -0.57
CA ASP A 128 -7.76 -2.81 0.83
C ASP A 128 -8.59 -3.76 1.70
N ILE A 129 -9.70 -4.26 1.17
CA ILE A 129 -10.61 -5.16 1.87
C ILE A 129 -9.89 -6.47 2.24
N MET A 130 -8.98 -6.92 1.39
CA MET A 130 -8.16 -8.11 1.64
C MET A 130 -7.09 -7.82 2.67
N ARG A 131 -6.33 -6.71 2.56
CA ARG A 131 -5.28 -6.33 3.52
C ARG A 131 -5.80 -5.95 4.92
N GLY A 132 -7.09 -5.70 5.06
CA GLY A 132 -7.72 -5.35 6.33
C GLY A 132 -8.16 -3.89 6.37
N VAL A 133 -9.06 -3.58 7.31
CA VAL A 133 -9.78 -2.31 7.33
C VAL A 133 -9.86 -1.76 8.76
N ASN A 134 -9.72 -0.44 8.86
CA ASN A 134 -9.93 0.28 10.11
C ASN A 134 -11.37 0.78 10.19
N TYR A 135 -12.14 0.24 11.13
CA TYR A 135 -13.54 0.58 11.38
C TYR A 135 -13.71 1.59 12.52
N ALA A 136 -12.64 1.97 13.21
CA ALA A 136 -12.71 2.84 14.38
C ALA A 136 -13.34 4.19 14.06
N SER A 137 -14.05 4.75 15.02
CA SER A 137 -14.77 6.01 14.86
C SER A 137 -14.68 6.82 16.13
N ALA A 138 -14.22 8.06 16.03
CA ALA A 138 -14.13 8.94 17.18
C ALA A 138 -15.48 9.14 17.87
N ALA A 139 -15.42 9.28 19.20
CA ALA A 139 -16.56 9.30 20.11
C ALA A 139 -17.36 7.98 20.24
N ALA A 140 -16.98 6.92 19.52
CA ALA A 140 -17.61 5.62 19.73
C ALA A 140 -17.27 5.04 21.12
N GLY A 141 -18.21 4.27 21.65
CA GLY A 141 -18.04 3.49 22.86
C GLY A 141 -18.73 2.14 22.72
N VAL A 142 -18.74 1.37 23.81
CA VAL A 142 -19.40 0.06 23.87
C VAL A 142 -20.92 0.23 23.77
N ARG A 143 -21.46 1.27 24.40
CA ARG A 143 -22.91 1.55 24.39
C ARG A 143 -23.34 2.32 23.14
N GLU A 144 -24.56 2.05 22.69
CA GLU A 144 -25.14 2.69 21.50
C GLU A 144 -25.36 4.19 21.64
N GLU A 145 -25.47 4.72 22.85
CA GLU A 145 -25.67 6.14 23.14
C GLU A 145 -24.35 6.92 23.34
N THR A 146 -23.22 6.22 23.50
CA THR A 146 -21.93 6.85 23.77
C THR A 146 -21.56 7.84 22.67
N GLY A 147 -21.02 9.00 23.08
CA GLY A 147 -20.56 10.05 22.18
C GLY A 147 -21.63 10.81 21.40
N ARG A 148 -22.93 10.51 21.59
CA ARG A 148 -24.02 11.14 20.82
C ARG A 148 -24.05 12.67 20.93
N GLN A 149 -23.59 13.21 22.06
CA GLN A 149 -23.51 14.65 22.32
C GLN A 149 -22.54 15.37 21.38
N LEU A 150 -21.62 14.65 20.75
CA LEU A 150 -20.66 15.18 19.78
C LEU A 150 -21.18 15.11 18.33
N GLY A 151 -22.38 14.57 18.10
CA GLY A 151 -22.98 14.44 16.78
C GLY A 151 -22.87 13.01 16.21
N ALA A 152 -22.74 12.90 14.89
CA ALA A 152 -22.66 11.62 14.21
C ALA A 152 -21.36 10.87 14.54
N ARG A 153 -21.46 9.54 14.67
CA ARG A 153 -20.36 8.61 14.86
C ARG A 153 -20.81 7.21 14.46
N ILE A 154 -19.87 6.33 14.15
CA ILE A 154 -20.13 4.92 13.89
C ILE A 154 -20.03 4.20 15.23
N THR A 155 -21.18 3.76 15.77
CA THR A 155 -21.24 3.02 17.04
C THR A 155 -20.51 1.69 16.93
N PHE A 156 -20.17 1.05 18.05
CA PHE A 156 -19.48 -0.24 17.99
C PHE A 156 -20.28 -1.29 17.20
N ALA A 157 -21.61 -1.35 17.34
CA ALA A 157 -22.42 -2.21 16.47
C ALA A 157 -22.35 -1.81 15.00
N GLY A 158 -22.27 -0.51 14.69
CA GLY A 158 -22.00 -0.02 13.33
C GLY A 158 -20.65 -0.47 12.78
N GLN A 159 -19.60 -0.50 13.60
CA GLN A 159 -18.28 -1.00 13.21
C GLN A 159 -18.34 -2.51 12.91
N VAL A 160 -19.06 -3.29 13.74
CA VAL A 160 -19.30 -4.71 13.49
C VAL A 160 -20.09 -4.92 12.19
N ALA A 161 -21.12 -4.11 11.93
CA ALA A 161 -21.87 -4.17 10.69
C ALA A 161 -21.00 -3.87 9.46
N ASN A 162 -20.10 -2.88 9.54
CA ASN A 162 -19.12 -2.60 8.51
C ASN A 162 -18.19 -3.81 8.28
N HIS A 163 -17.76 -4.49 9.34
CA HIS A 163 -16.96 -5.70 9.20
C HIS A 163 -17.73 -6.85 8.56
N VAL A 164 -19.00 -7.06 8.90
CA VAL A 164 -19.85 -8.06 8.22
C VAL A 164 -19.94 -7.79 6.71
N ASN A 165 -20.03 -6.52 6.32
CA ASN A 165 -19.99 -6.12 4.90
C ASN A 165 -18.62 -6.41 4.26
N THR A 166 -17.52 -6.20 4.99
CA THR A 166 -16.17 -6.59 4.54
C THR A 166 -16.05 -8.10 4.37
N VAL A 167 -16.50 -8.90 5.33
CA VAL A 167 -16.48 -10.38 5.23
C VAL A 167 -17.25 -10.84 4.02
N SER A 168 -18.42 -10.26 3.76
CA SER A 168 -19.23 -10.58 2.56
C SER A 168 -18.47 -10.26 1.27
N GLN A 169 -17.70 -9.17 1.23
CA GLN A 169 -16.85 -8.85 0.08
C GLN A 169 -15.69 -9.84 -0.06
N VAL A 170 -15.06 -10.25 1.04
CA VAL A 170 -13.99 -11.27 1.02
C VAL A 170 -14.51 -12.60 0.45
N VAL A 171 -15.70 -13.03 0.88
CA VAL A 171 -16.37 -14.22 0.33
C VAL A 171 -16.59 -14.07 -1.17
N ASN A 172 -17.07 -12.91 -1.63
CA ASN A 172 -17.28 -12.67 -3.06
C ASN A 172 -15.98 -12.65 -3.87
N ILE A 173 -14.89 -12.14 -3.30
CA ILE A 173 -13.57 -12.07 -3.95
C ILE A 173 -12.96 -13.46 -4.08
N LEU A 174 -13.04 -14.28 -3.04
CA LEU A 174 -12.47 -15.63 -3.02
C LEU A 174 -13.39 -16.66 -3.69
N GLY A 175 -14.70 -16.40 -3.72
CA GLY A 175 -15.70 -17.25 -4.37
C GLY A 175 -16.16 -18.45 -3.55
N ASP A 176 -15.62 -18.64 -2.34
CA ASP A 176 -15.98 -19.74 -1.42
C ASP A 176 -15.94 -19.29 0.04
N GLU A 177 -16.96 -19.68 0.81
CA GLU A 177 -17.08 -19.33 2.23
C GLU A 177 -16.02 -19.99 3.12
N ASN A 178 -15.60 -21.23 2.79
CA ASN A 178 -14.57 -21.93 3.57
C ASN A 178 -13.20 -21.34 3.30
N GLU A 179 -12.90 -20.96 2.05
CA GLU A 179 -11.69 -20.24 1.71
C GLU A 179 -11.63 -18.88 2.41
N ALA A 180 -12.74 -18.14 2.42
CA ALA A 180 -12.84 -16.88 3.17
C ALA A 180 -12.66 -17.08 4.68
N ALA A 181 -13.29 -18.08 5.27
CA ALA A 181 -13.10 -18.40 6.69
C ALA A 181 -11.66 -18.78 7.01
N ASN A 182 -11.02 -19.60 6.16
CA ASN A 182 -9.61 -19.98 6.31
C ASN A 182 -8.68 -18.77 6.16
N TYR A 183 -8.97 -17.86 5.22
CA TYR A 183 -8.22 -16.62 5.05
C TYR A 183 -8.34 -15.71 6.29
N LEU A 184 -9.57 -15.40 6.71
CA LEU A 184 -9.86 -14.54 7.86
C LEU A 184 -9.31 -15.10 9.18
N SER A 185 -9.24 -16.44 9.32
CA SER A 185 -8.69 -17.09 10.52
C SER A 185 -7.21 -16.79 10.78
N LYS A 186 -6.49 -16.29 9.78
CA LYS A 186 -5.07 -15.94 9.86
C LYS A 186 -4.85 -14.45 10.15
N CYS A 187 -5.92 -13.65 10.13
CA CYS A 187 -5.83 -12.21 10.28
C CYS A 187 -5.76 -11.78 11.75
N ILE A 188 -5.24 -10.57 11.96
CA ILE A 188 -5.16 -9.94 13.26
C ILE A 188 -6.36 -9.02 13.46
N TYR A 189 -6.86 -8.97 14.69
CA TYR A 189 -7.96 -8.13 15.12
C TYR A 189 -7.55 -7.33 16.35
N SER A 190 -7.69 -6.01 16.28
CA SER A 190 -7.50 -5.13 17.44
C SER A 190 -8.81 -4.44 17.77
N ILE A 191 -9.16 -4.44 19.06
CA ILE A 191 -10.39 -3.83 19.56
C ILE A 191 -10.02 -2.95 20.75
N GLY A 192 -10.14 -1.63 20.58
CA GLY A 192 -9.78 -0.64 21.60
C GLY A 192 -10.87 0.43 21.74
N LEU A 193 -11.79 0.23 22.68
CA LEU A 193 -12.88 1.16 23.00
C LEU A 193 -13.27 1.04 24.48
N GLY A 194 -14.03 2.01 24.96
CA GLY A 194 -14.55 2.05 26.34
C GLY A 194 -14.22 3.36 27.06
N SER A 195 -13.22 4.11 26.58
CA SER A 195 -12.80 5.38 27.19
C SER A 195 -13.93 6.42 27.19
N ASN A 196 -14.70 6.49 26.11
CA ASN A 196 -15.84 7.41 25.96
C ASN A 196 -17.07 7.01 26.77
N ASP A 197 -17.14 5.77 27.29
CA ASP A 197 -18.28 5.29 28.09
C ASP A 197 -18.19 5.76 29.55
N TYR A 198 -17.01 6.19 30.02
CA TYR A 198 -16.76 6.79 31.34
C TYR A 198 -17.05 8.29 31.33
#